data_AF-A0A940QJ84-F1
#
_entry.id   AF-A0A940QJ84-F1
#
_cell.length_a   1.000
_cell.length_b   1.000
_cell.length_c   1.000
_cell.angle_alpha   90.00
_cell.angle_beta   90.00
_cell.angle_gamma   90.00
#
_symmetry.space_group_name_H-M   'P 1'
#
loop_
_entity.id
_entity.type
_entity.pdbx_description
1 polymer ?
#
loop_
_entity_poly.entity_id
_entity_poly.type
_entity_poly.pdbx_seq_one_letter_code
_entity_poly.pdbx_strand_id
1 'polypeptide(L)' 'MNAPPDVTNSTVEERRNYIKERFPCIADCDMCGICAVFHGKDAEVAYDEFIRGERSFEEVSADYK' A
#
# COMPACT_ATOMS: atom_id res chain seq x y z
N MET A 1 0.20 13.14 7.58
CA MET A 1 0.09 11.74 7.12
C MET A 1 0.75 10.87 8.17
N ASN A 2 0.07 9.83 8.65
CA ASN A 2 0.64 8.91 9.62
C ASN A 2 1.84 8.19 9.01
N ALA A 3 2.87 7.96 9.83
CA ALA A 3 4.01 7.14 9.43
C ALA A 3 3.54 5.71 9.10
N PRO A 4 4.16 5.03 8.11
CA PRO A 4 3.84 3.64 7.84
C PRO A 4 4.11 2.79 9.09
N PRO A 5 3.17 1.91 9.49
CA PRO A 5 3.36 1.04 10.63
C PRO A 5 4.55 0.10 10.41
N ASP A 6 5.34 -0.10 11.48
CA ASP A 6 6.54 -0.93 11.44
C ASP A 6 6.17 -2.42 11.33
N VAL A 7 6.81 -3.16 10.41
CA VAL A 7 6.47 -4.57 10.14
C VAL A 7 6.73 -5.50 11.32
N THR A 8 7.58 -5.11 12.28
CA THR A 8 7.89 -5.92 13.47
C THR A 8 6.97 -5.61 14.65
N ASN A 9 6.42 -4.40 14.73
CA ASN A 9 5.58 -3.95 15.84
C ASN A 9 4.10 -3.76 15.48
N SER A 10 3.68 -4.11 14.26
CA SER A 10 2.29 -3.96 13.81
C SER A 10 1.71 -5.26 13.25
N THR A 11 0.39 -5.35 13.34
CA THR A 11 -0.37 -6.47 12.79
C THR A 11 -0.55 -6.33 11.27
N VAL A 12 -0.87 -7.46 10.62
CA VAL A 12 -1.24 -7.51 9.20
C VAL A 12 -2.45 -6.62 8.92
N GLU A 13 -3.42 -6.59 9.84
CA GLU A 13 -4.63 -5.78 9.70
C GLU A 13 -4.33 -4.28 9.78
N GLU A 14 -3.47 -3.85 10.71
CA GLU A 14 -3.05 -2.44 10.80
C GLU A 14 -2.33 -1.98 9.52
N ARG A 15 -1.43 -2.81 8.99
CA ARG A 15 -0.71 -2.52 7.74
C ARG A 15 -1.64 -2.48 6.54
N ARG A 16 -2.58 -3.42 6.45
CA ARG A 16 -3.61 -3.42 5.41
C ARG A 16 -4.48 -2.18 5.49
N ASN A 17 -4.93 -1.80 6.69
CA ASN A 17 -5.77 -0.62 6.87
C ASN A 17 -5.01 0.67 6.49
N TYR A 18 -3.74 0.75 6.85
CA TYR A 18 -2.86 1.84 6.43
C TYR A 18 -2.82 1.99 4.91
N ILE A 19 -2.64 0.90 4.16
CA ILE A 19 -2.63 0.93 2.69
C ILE A 19 -3.98 1.39 2.12
N LYS A 20 -5.09 0.92 2.67
CA LYS A 20 -6.44 1.35 2.25
C LYS A 20 -6.68 2.83 2.48
N GLU A 21 -6.28 3.35 3.65
CA GLU A 21 -6.41 4.77 3.98
C GLU A 21 -5.46 5.64 3.17
N ARG A 22 -4.27 5.12 2.84
CA ARG A 22 -3.23 5.86 2.12
C ARG A 22 -3.46 5.92 0.61
N PHE A 23 -4.06 4.88 0.05
CA PHE A 23 -4.36 4.72 -1.37
C PHE A 23 -5.83 4.35 -1.59
N PRO A 24 -6.79 5.19 -1.16
CA PRO A 24 -8.20 4.89 -1.30
C PRO A 24 -8.58 4.88 -2.79
N CYS A 25 -9.08 3.74 -3.28
CA CYS A 25 -9.69 3.69 -4.59
C CYS A 25 -11.03 4.43 -4.55
N ILE A 26 -11.16 5.50 -5.33
CA ILE A 26 -12.43 6.24 -5.46
C ILE A 26 -13.34 5.67 -6.56
N ALA A 27 -12.98 4.50 -7.13
CA ALA A 27 -13.64 3.83 -8.26
C ALA A 27 -13.78 4.69 -9.53
N ASP A 28 -13.13 5.86 -9.56
CA ASP A 28 -13.01 6.75 -10.70
C ASP A 28 -11.55 6.75 -11.14
N CYS A 29 -11.22 5.84 -12.07
CA CYS A 29 -9.84 5.56 -12.46
C CYS A 29 -9.16 6.76 -13.14
N ASP A 30 -9.92 7.56 -13.88
CA ASP A 30 -9.45 8.78 -14.54
C ASP A 30 -9.01 9.85 -13.53
N MET A 31 -9.71 9.94 -12.39
CA MET A 31 -9.37 10.88 -11.32
C MET A 31 -8.39 10.32 -10.29
N CYS A 32 -8.40 9.02 -10.01
CA CYS A 32 -7.56 8.43 -8.98
C CYS A 32 -6.12 8.19 -9.45
N GLY A 33 -5.94 7.63 -10.65
CA GLY A 33 -4.64 7.25 -11.20
C GLY A 33 -3.82 6.23 -10.37
N ILE A 34 -4.32 5.78 -9.22
CA ILE A 34 -3.61 4.93 -8.25
C ILE A 34 -3.26 3.58 -8.89
N CYS A 35 -4.19 3.00 -9.63
CA CYS A 35 -3.96 1.74 -10.34
C CYS A 35 -2.87 1.89 -11.41
N ALA A 36 -2.73 3.05 -12.07
CA ALA A 36 -1.69 3.27 -13.06
C ALA A 36 -0.28 3.22 -12.42
N VAL A 37 -0.12 3.77 -11.22
CA VAL A 37 1.11 3.68 -10.43
C VAL A 37 1.45 2.22 -10.11
N PHE A 38 0.44 1.42 -9.77
CA PHE A 38 0.62 0.00 -9.44
C PHE A 38 0.48 -0.95 -10.64
N HIS A 39 0.66 -0.45 -11.87
CA HIS A 39 0.60 -1.24 -13.11
C HIS A 39 -0.71 -2.04 -13.28
N GLY A 40 -1.83 -1.41 -12.97
CA GLY A 40 -3.17 -1.99 -13.03
C GLY A 40 -3.55 -2.84 -11.82
N LYS A 41 -2.70 -2.91 -10.78
CA LYS A 41 -2.98 -3.66 -9.56
C LYS A 41 -3.61 -2.77 -8.49
N ASP A 42 -4.33 -3.41 -7.58
CA ASP A 42 -4.83 -2.76 -6.37
C ASP A 42 -3.70 -2.46 -5.39
N ALA A 43 -3.86 -1.43 -4.56
CA ALA A 43 -2.82 -1.04 -3.59
C ALA A 43 -2.56 -2.16 -2.57
N GLU A 44 -3.61 -2.91 -2.17
CA GLU A 44 -3.45 -4.07 -1.29
C GLU A 44 -2.60 -5.19 -1.93
N VAL A 45 -2.67 -5.35 -3.25
CA VAL A 45 -1.87 -6.34 -3.99
C VAL A 45 -0.44 -5.85 -4.18
N ALA A 46 -0.27 -4.56 -4.47
CA ALA A 46 1.04 -3.94 -4.60
C ALA A 46 1.85 -3.97 -3.30
N TYR A 47 1.16 -3.84 -2.16
CA TYR A 47 1.77 -3.84 -0.82
C TYR A 47 1.59 -5.16 -0.05
N ASP A 48 1.33 -6.29 -0.73
CA ASP A 48 1.12 -7.58 -0.06
C ASP A 48 2.30 -7.98 0.84
N GLU A 49 3.53 -7.76 0.38
CA GLU A 49 4.75 -8.08 1.15
C GLU A 49 4.92 -7.19 2.38
N PHE A 50 4.51 -5.91 2.29
CA PHE A 50 4.46 -5.03 3.44
C PHE A 50 3.37 -5.47 4.43
N ILE A 51 2.19 -5.81 3.91
CA ILE A 51 1.05 -6.28 4.70
C ILE A 51 1.39 -7.58 5.43
N ARG A 52 2.13 -8.50 4.81
CA ARG A 52 2.62 -9.74 5.42
C ARG A 52 3.78 -9.51 6.39
N GLY A 53 4.60 -8.50 6.15
CA GLY A 53 5.73 -8.12 7.01
C GLY A 53 7.05 -8.69 6.56
N GLU A 54 7.12 -8.98 5.27
CA GLU A 54 8.32 -9.48 4.61
C GLU A 54 9.25 -8.32 4.26
N ARG A 55 8.70 -7.15 3.91
CA ARG A 55 9.43 -5.93 3.55
C ARG A 55 8.81 -4.68 4.16
N SER A 56 9.62 -3.67 4.43
CA SER A 56 9.12 -2.37 4.91
C SER A 56 8.33 -1.61 3.83
N PHE A 57 7.52 -0.64 4.24
CA PHE A 57 6.75 0.18 3.30
C PHE A 57 7.64 0.86 2.26
N GLU A 58 8.79 1.40 2.68
CA GLU A 58 9.74 2.10 1.81
C GLU A 58 10.37 1.18 0.76
N GLU A 59 10.70 -0.05 1.14
CA GLU A 59 11.23 -1.06 0.22
C GLU A 59 10.21 -1.41 -0.86
N VAL A 60 8.96 -1.65 -0.49
CA VAL A 60 7.90 -1.96 -1.46
C VAL A 60 7.56 -0.74 -2.32
N SER A 61 7.52 0.46 -1.75
CA SER A 61 7.31 1.70 -2.51
C SER A 61 8.40 1.95 -3.56
N ALA A 62 9.63 1.45 -3.34
CA ALA A 62 10.72 1.60 -4.29
C ALA A 62 10.51 0.80 -5.58
N ASP A 63 9.69 -0.27 -5.55
CA ASP A 63 9.35 -1.06 -6.73
C ASP A 63 8.42 -0.31 -7.72
N TYR A 64 7.81 0.79 -7.28
CA TYR A 64 6.83 1.58 -8.03
C TYR A 64 7.29 3.04 -8.27
N LYS A 65 8.60 3.29 -8.17
CA LYS A 65 9.22 4.61 -8.31
C LYS A 65 9.68 4.93 -9.73
#